data_AF-G3HWM3-F1
#
_entry.id   AF-G3HWM3-F1
#
_cell.length_a   1.000
_cell.length_b   1.000
_cell.length_c   1.000
_cell.angle_alpha   90.00
_cell.angle_beta   90.00
_cell.angle_gamma   90.00
#
_symmetry.space_group_name_H-M   'P 1'
#
loop_
_entity.id
_entity.type
_entity.pdbx_description
1 polymer ?
#
loop_
_entity_poly.entity_id
_entity_poly.type
_entity_poly.pdbx_seq_one_letter_code
_entity_poly.pdbx_strand_id
1 'polypeptide(L)'
;MGLLLHVVNLATILCFPAAVALLVESITPVGSVFALASYSIIFLKLFSYRDVNLWCRQRRVKAKAVSAGKKVSGAAAQQTVSYPDNLNYRDLYYFIFAPTLCYELNFPRSPRIRKRFLLRRVLEMLFFTQLQVGLIQQWMVPTIQNSMKPFKDMDYSRIIERLLKLAVPNHLIWLIFFYWLFHSCLNAVAELMQFGDREFYRDWWNAESVTYFWQNWNIPVHKWCSRHFYKPLLRLGSNRWLARTGVFLASAFFHEYLVSIPLRMFRLWAFTAMMAQIPLAWIVGRFFQGNYGNAAVWVTLIIGQPVAVLMYVHDYYVLNYDPPAGA
;
A
#
# COMPACT_ATOMS: atom_id res chain seq x y z
N MET A 1 -11.13 -10.34 27.36
CA MET A 1 -11.78 -9.04 27.07
C MET A 1 -10.96 -8.15 26.13
N GLY A 2 -9.76 -7.69 26.50
CA GLY A 2 -9.01 -6.70 25.68
C GLY A 2 -8.68 -7.10 24.23
N LEU A 3 -8.30 -8.36 23.97
CA LEU A 3 -8.06 -8.83 22.60
C LEU A 3 -9.33 -8.78 21.74
N LEU A 4 -10.47 -9.19 22.29
CA LEU A 4 -11.75 -9.18 21.58
C LEU A 4 -12.14 -7.75 21.19
N LEU A 5 -12.01 -6.79 22.11
CA LEU A 5 -12.28 -5.38 21.82
C LEU A 5 -11.39 -4.83 20.69
N HIS A 6 -10.10 -5.19 20.68
CA HIS A 6 -9.21 -4.80 19.58
C HIS A 6 -9.62 -5.43 18.26
N VAL A 7 -10.03 -6.70 18.24
CA VAL A 7 -10.49 -7.38 17.02
C VAL A 7 -11.75 -6.72 16.49
N VAL A 8 -12.74 -6.46 17.35
CA VAL A 8 -13.98 -5.77 16.97
C VAL A 8 -13.66 -4.39 16.40
N ASN A 9 -12.85 -3.58 17.08
CA ASN A 9 -12.48 -2.24 16.60
C ASN A 9 -11.77 -2.29 15.23
N LEU A 10 -10.80 -3.20 15.06
CA LEU A 10 -10.08 -3.35 13.79
C LEU A 10 -11.01 -3.83 12.66
N ALA A 11 -11.96 -4.73 12.94
CA ALA A 11 -12.96 -5.15 11.97
C ALA A 11 -13.87 -3.97 11.58
N THR A 12 -14.35 -3.19 12.55
CA THR A 12 -15.18 -2.01 12.29
C THR A 12 -14.46 -0.98 11.43
N ILE A 13 -13.16 -0.74 11.65
CA ILE A 13 -12.36 0.20 10.85
C ILE A 13 -12.34 -0.16 9.36
N LEU A 14 -12.43 -1.45 9.00
CA LEU A 14 -12.52 -1.88 7.60
C LEU A 14 -13.98 -1.94 7.12
N CYS A 15 -14.88 -2.54 7.89
CA CYS A 15 -16.25 -2.76 7.44
C CYS A 15 -17.09 -1.48 7.34
N PHE A 16 -16.91 -0.53 8.26
CA PHE A 16 -17.69 0.70 8.30
C PHE A 16 -17.51 1.58 7.05
N PRO A 17 -16.29 2.01 6.66
CA PRO A 17 -16.12 2.85 5.47
C PRO A 17 -16.48 2.11 4.18
N ALA A 18 -16.32 0.79 4.13
CA ALA A 18 -16.78 -0.04 3.02
C ALA A 18 -18.31 0.00 2.88
N ALA A 19 -19.05 -0.18 3.97
CA ALA A 19 -20.50 -0.07 3.96
C ALA A 19 -20.96 1.32 3.53
N VAL A 20 -20.33 2.38 4.07
CA VAL A 20 -20.64 3.78 3.68
C VAL A 20 -20.41 4.00 2.18
N ALA A 21 -19.29 3.53 1.63
CA ALA A 21 -18.99 3.67 0.20
C ALA A 21 -20.00 2.97 -0.72
N LEU A 22 -20.55 1.82 -0.29
CA LEU A 22 -21.53 1.06 -1.05
C LEU A 22 -22.95 1.61 -0.90
N LEU A 23 -23.32 2.07 0.29
CA LEU A 23 -24.70 2.47 0.61
C LEU A 23 -24.97 3.96 0.31
N VAL A 24 -23.97 4.83 0.44
CA VAL A 24 -24.16 6.27 0.18
C VAL A 24 -23.97 6.54 -1.30
N GLU A 25 -25.05 6.89 -2.00
CA GLU A 25 -25.02 7.13 -3.45
C GLU A 25 -24.27 8.40 -3.86
N SER A 26 -24.20 9.41 -2.99
CA SER A 26 -23.56 10.69 -3.29
C SER A 26 -22.02 10.66 -3.26
N ILE A 27 -21.40 9.54 -2.88
CA ILE A 27 -19.95 9.42 -2.79
C ILE A 27 -19.34 9.23 -4.18
N THR A 28 -18.33 10.02 -4.51
CA THR A 28 -17.59 9.85 -5.77
C THR A 28 -16.60 8.68 -5.65
N PRO A 29 -16.27 7.97 -6.74
CA PRO A 29 -15.31 6.87 -6.69
C PRO A 29 -13.94 7.30 -6.14
N VAL A 30 -13.44 8.46 -6.59
CA VAL A 30 -12.16 9.00 -6.13
C VAL A 30 -12.20 9.31 -4.63
N GLY A 31 -13.26 9.96 -4.15
CA GLY A 31 -13.44 10.24 -2.72
C GLY A 31 -13.53 8.95 -1.89
N SER A 32 -14.22 7.94 -2.42
CA SER A 32 -14.28 6.61 -1.80
C SER A 32 -12.92 5.93 -1.73
N VAL A 33 -12.10 5.94 -2.80
CA VAL A 33 -10.73 5.40 -2.77
C VAL A 33 -9.91 6.07 -1.66
N PHE A 34 -9.95 7.41 -1.57
CA PHE A 34 -9.22 8.15 -0.54
C PHE A 34 -9.67 7.78 0.87
N ALA A 35 -10.97 7.65 1.12
CA ALA A 35 -11.50 7.22 2.40
C ALA A 35 -11.03 5.79 2.75
N LEU A 36 -11.28 4.82 1.87
CA LEU A 36 -10.91 3.42 2.10
C LEU A 36 -9.39 3.24 2.29
N ALA A 37 -8.56 3.95 1.54
CA ALA A 37 -7.11 3.94 1.71
C ALA A 37 -6.69 4.49 3.07
N SER A 38 -7.29 5.60 3.50
CA SER A 38 -7.02 6.21 4.81
C SER A 38 -7.38 5.26 5.96
N TYR A 39 -8.56 4.64 5.91
CA TYR A 39 -8.99 3.67 6.92
C TYR A 39 -8.15 2.38 6.89
N SER A 40 -7.69 1.94 5.72
CA SER A 40 -6.76 0.80 5.60
C SER A 40 -5.40 1.13 6.25
N ILE A 41 -4.87 2.34 6.05
CA ILE A 41 -3.65 2.79 6.72
C ILE A 41 -3.84 2.83 8.25
N ILE A 42 -4.97 3.36 8.72
CA ILE A 42 -5.30 3.41 10.15
C ILE A 42 -5.41 1.99 10.73
N PHE A 43 -6.05 1.06 10.02
CA PHE A 43 -6.13 -0.36 10.40
C PHE A 43 -4.73 -0.96 10.60
N LEU A 44 -3.84 -0.81 9.62
CA LEU A 44 -2.47 -1.37 9.69
C LEU A 44 -1.67 -0.75 10.84
N LYS A 45 -1.80 0.57 11.03
CA LYS A 45 -1.17 1.29 12.14
C LYS A 45 -1.67 0.79 13.49
N LEU A 46 -2.98 0.73 13.71
CA LEU A 46 -3.56 0.31 14.98
C LEU A 46 -3.29 -1.17 15.27
N PHE A 47 -3.20 -2.02 14.25
CA PHE A 47 -2.71 -3.38 14.40
C PHE A 47 -1.29 -3.40 14.96
N SER A 48 -0.38 -2.62 14.38
CA SER A 48 1.00 -2.52 14.86
C SER A 48 1.08 -1.94 16.27
N TYR A 49 0.29 -0.90 16.57
CA TYR A 49 0.21 -0.28 17.89
C TYR A 49 -0.22 -1.30 18.96
N ARG A 50 -1.24 -2.12 18.67
CA ARG A 50 -1.68 -3.21 19.55
C ARG A 50 -0.55 -4.19 19.83
N ASP A 51 0.10 -4.68 18.79
CA ASP A 51 1.14 -5.71 18.88
C ASP A 51 2.34 -5.25 19.69
N VAL A 52 2.87 -4.07 19.39
CA VAL A 52 4.07 -3.56 20.04
C VAL A 52 3.82 -3.26 21.50
N ASN A 53 2.67 -2.67 21.85
CA ASN A 53 2.30 -2.46 23.26
C ASN A 53 2.05 -3.79 24.00
N LEU A 54 1.47 -4.79 23.35
CA LEU A 54 1.34 -6.14 23.91
C LEU A 54 2.72 -6.75 24.21
N TRP A 55 3.66 -6.66 23.28
CA TRP A 55 5.03 -7.19 23.45
C TRP A 55 5.77 -6.46 24.57
N CYS A 56 5.67 -5.12 24.65
CA CYS A 56 6.26 -4.34 25.74
C CYS A 56 5.67 -4.71 27.10
N ARG A 57 4.33 -4.88 27.19
CA ARG A 57 3.67 -5.33 28.42
C ARG A 57 4.15 -6.73 28.85
N GLN A 58 4.25 -7.67 27.92
CA GLN A 58 4.76 -9.02 28.19
C GLN A 58 6.22 -9.00 28.67
N ARG A 59 7.07 -8.19 28.03
CA ARG A 59 8.47 -8.00 28.45
C ARG A 59 8.57 -7.44 29.87
N ARG A 60 7.75 -6.44 30.21
CA ARG A 60 7.70 -5.85 31.55
C ARG A 60 7.28 -6.86 32.62
N VAL A 61 6.28 -7.70 32.34
CA VAL A 61 5.85 -8.76 33.27
C VAL A 61 6.98 -9.77 33.49
N LYS A 62 7.64 -10.23 32.41
CA LYS A 62 8.80 -11.13 32.51
C LYS A 62 9.96 -10.50 33.29
N ALA A 63 10.27 -9.24 33.03
CA ALA A 63 11.33 -8.51 33.74
C ALA A 63 11.03 -8.36 35.24
N LYS A 64 9.78 -8.09 35.62
CA LYS A 64 9.36 -8.05 37.02
C LYS A 64 9.50 -9.43 37.70
N ALA A 65 9.14 -10.50 37.01
CA ALA A 65 9.32 -11.86 37.53
C ALA A 65 10.80 -12.23 37.75
N VAL A 66 11.70 -11.77 36.88
CA VAL A 66 13.16 -11.97 37.01
C VAL A 66 13.76 -11.07 38.10
N SER A 67 13.34 -9.81 38.19
CA SER A 67 13.83 -8.85 39.19
C SER A 67 13.38 -9.17 40.61
N ALA A 68 12.30 -9.94 40.79
CA ALA A 68 11.90 -10.46 42.09
C ALA A 68 12.96 -11.39 42.74
N GLY A 69 13.99 -11.82 41.97
CA GLY A 69 15.11 -12.63 42.47
C GLY A 69 16.48 -11.92 42.53
N LYS A 70 16.61 -10.65 42.11
CA LYS A 70 17.89 -9.91 42.16
C LYS A 70 17.66 -8.40 42.29
N LYS A 71 18.15 -7.81 43.39
CA LYS A 71 18.33 -6.36 43.53
C LYS A 71 19.53 -5.94 42.67
N VAL A 72 19.32 -5.12 41.64
CA VAL A 72 20.42 -4.45 40.94
C VAL A 72 20.11 -2.96 40.87
N SER A 73 21.10 -2.17 41.28
CA SER A 73 21.13 -0.72 41.32
C SER A 73 21.14 -0.11 39.91
N GLY A 74 20.48 1.04 39.80
CA GLY A 74 20.24 1.74 38.54
C GLY A 74 21.51 2.31 37.91
N ALA A 75 21.50 2.29 36.58
CA ALA A 75 22.30 3.20 35.76
C ALA A 75 21.33 4.09 34.98
N ALA A 76 21.55 5.40 35.04
CA ALA A 76 20.80 6.40 34.31
C ALA A 76 21.03 6.21 32.80
N ALA A 77 20.05 5.63 32.11
CA ALA A 77 20.03 5.54 30.66
C ALA A 77 19.18 6.68 30.10
N GLN A 78 19.63 7.24 28.96
CA GLN A 78 19.00 8.31 28.16
C GLN A 78 17.46 8.38 28.25
N GLN A 79 16.93 9.62 28.23
CA GLN A 79 15.51 10.01 28.16
C GLN A 79 14.76 9.37 26.98
N THR A 80 14.61 8.05 27.00
CA THR A 80 13.89 7.27 26.02
C THR A 80 12.57 6.88 26.66
N VAL A 81 11.47 7.09 25.93
CA VAL A 81 10.14 6.78 26.45
C VAL A 81 10.04 5.28 26.63
N SER A 82 9.62 4.86 27.82
CA SER A 82 9.47 3.47 28.21
C SER A 82 7.99 3.11 28.42
N TYR A 83 7.63 1.83 28.36
CA TYR A 83 6.27 1.41 28.67
C TYR A 83 6.03 1.46 30.18
N PRO A 84 5.02 2.19 30.69
CA PRO A 84 3.78 2.56 30.01
C PRO A 84 3.66 4.04 29.60
N ASP A 85 4.71 4.83 29.75
CA ASP A 85 4.69 6.29 29.57
C ASP A 85 4.39 6.71 28.11
N ASN A 86 4.58 5.79 27.16
CA ASN A 86 4.21 5.94 25.76
C ASN A 86 2.69 5.92 25.48
N LEU A 87 1.87 5.59 26.48
CA LEU A 87 0.40 5.49 26.35
C LEU A 87 -0.27 6.85 26.57
N ASN A 88 0.06 7.81 25.72
CA ASN A 88 -0.55 9.14 25.72
C ASN A 88 -1.08 9.49 24.31
N TYR A 89 -2.04 10.43 24.25
CA TYR A 89 -2.66 10.82 22.99
C TYR A 89 -1.68 11.49 22.03
N ARG A 90 -0.69 12.22 22.54
CA ARG A 90 0.31 12.92 21.70
C ARG A 90 1.13 11.93 20.87
N ASP A 91 1.63 10.88 21.50
CA ASP A 91 2.44 9.86 20.82
C ASP A 91 1.59 9.00 19.88
N LEU A 92 0.33 8.73 20.26
CA LEU A 92 -0.62 8.05 19.37
C LEU A 92 -0.89 8.86 18.11
N TYR A 93 -1.30 10.13 18.23
CA TYR A 93 -1.58 10.98 17.07
C TYR A 93 -0.32 11.22 16.23
N TYR A 94 0.84 11.37 16.87
CA TYR A 94 2.11 11.44 16.14
C TYR A 94 2.30 10.20 15.26
N PHE A 95 2.09 9.00 15.81
CA PHE A 95 2.20 7.76 15.04
C PHE A 95 1.14 7.65 13.94
N ILE A 96 -0.10 8.10 14.17
CA ILE A 96 -1.16 8.09 13.15
C ILE A 96 -0.73 8.88 11.92
N PHE A 97 -0.11 10.05 12.09
CA PHE A 97 0.34 10.90 10.98
C PHE A 97 1.76 10.60 10.46
N ALA A 98 2.60 9.91 11.23
CA ALA A 98 3.94 9.53 10.79
C ALA A 98 3.87 8.63 9.53
N PRO A 99 4.75 8.81 8.52
CA PRO A 99 4.70 8.04 7.27
C PRO A 99 5.31 6.63 7.41
N THR A 100 4.91 5.89 8.45
CA THR A 100 5.28 4.50 8.71
C THR A 100 4.07 3.71 9.21
N LEU A 101 4.04 2.41 8.96
CA LEU A 101 2.99 1.50 9.43
C LEU A 101 3.40 0.72 10.68
N CYS A 102 4.70 0.69 11.00
CA CYS A 102 5.22 -0.01 12.16
C CYS A 102 5.35 0.96 13.35
N TYR A 103 4.60 0.70 14.42
CA TYR A 103 4.72 1.46 15.66
C TYR A 103 6.03 1.15 16.36
N GLU A 104 6.69 2.19 16.85
CA GLU A 104 7.84 2.11 17.74
C GLU A 104 7.70 3.16 18.83
N LEU A 105 8.24 2.89 20.01
CA LEU A 105 8.12 3.81 21.16
C LEU A 105 8.89 5.11 20.90
N ASN A 106 10.06 5.00 20.28
CA ASN A 106 10.97 6.11 20.05
C ASN A 106 11.33 6.15 18.57
N PHE A 107 10.65 6.99 17.81
CA PHE A 107 10.97 7.20 16.39
C PHE A 107 12.18 8.13 16.22
N PRO A 108 13.06 7.88 15.23
CA PRO A 108 14.13 8.80 14.90
C PRO A 108 13.55 10.15 14.46
N ARG A 109 14.11 11.26 14.96
CA ARG A 109 13.63 12.62 14.69
C ARG A 109 14.65 13.43 13.91
N SER A 110 14.16 14.23 12.96
CA SER A 110 14.96 15.26 12.30
C SER A 110 15.09 16.47 13.24
N PRO A 111 16.26 17.13 13.33
CA PRO A 111 16.48 18.23 14.28
C PRO A 111 15.64 19.48 13.97
N ARG A 112 15.29 19.72 12.70
CA ARG A 112 14.53 20.89 12.26
C ARG A 112 13.75 20.61 10.98
N ILE A 113 12.76 21.45 10.70
CA ILE A 113 12.03 21.47 9.42
C ILE A 113 12.82 22.31 8.40
N ARG A 114 13.32 21.66 7.35
CA ARG A 114 14.02 22.26 6.21
C ARG A 114 13.02 22.83 5.21
N LYS A 115 12.68 24.10 5.36
CA LYS A 115 11.65 24.79 4.54
C LYS A 115 11.90 24.71 3.04
N ARG A 116 13.15 24.85 2.58
CA ARG A 116 13.52 24.70 1.16
C ARG A 116 13.25 23.30 0.61
N PHE A 117 13.52 22.27 1.42
CA PHE A 117 13.21 20.89 1.06
C PHE A 117 11.70 20.68 0.97
N LEU A 118 10.95 21.13 1.99
CA LEU A 118 9.49 21.04 2.00
C LEU A 118 8.86 21.76 0.81
N LEU A 119 9.28 22.99 0.50
CA LEU A 119 8.78 23.74 -0.65
C LEU A 119 9.02 22.98 -1.97
N ARG A 120 10.22 22.41 -2.16
CA ARG A 120 10.54 21.59 -3.34
C ARG A 120 9.60 20.39 -3.46
N ARG A 121 9.33 19.67 -2.35
CA ARG A 121 8.39 18.54 -2.34
C ARG A 121 6.97 18.95 -2.71
N VAL A 122 6.50 20.09 -2.20
CA VAL A 122 5.17 20.63 -2.52
C VAL A 122 5.08 21.01 -4.00
N LEU A 123 6.11 21.67 -4.56
CA LEU A 123 6.13 22.00 -5.99
C LEU A 123 6.14 20.76 -6.88
N GLU A 124 6.90 19.72 -6.53
CA GLU A 124 6.87 18.43 -7.22
C GLU A 124 5.49 17.79 -7.15
N MET A 125 4.83 17.81 -5.98
CA MET A 125 3.47 17.28 -5.84
C MET A 125 2.49 17.98 -6.79
N LEU A 126 2.53 19.31 -6.86
CA LEU A 126 1.69 20.08 -7.76
C LEU A 126 2.00 19.76 -9.24
N PHE A 127 3.28 19.75 -9.61
CA PHE A 127 3.73 19.44 -10.97
C PHE A 127 3.30 18.05 -11.42
N PHE A 128 3.59 17.00 -10.63
CA PHE A 128 3.26 15.63 -11.01
C PHE A 128 1.76 15.34 -11.01
N THR A 129 0.98 16.04 -10.16
CA THR A 129 -0.49 15.95 -10.23
C THR A 129 -1.00 16.52 -11.56
N GLN A 130 -0.53 17.71 -11.96
CA GLN A 130 -0.90 18.31 -13.25
C GLN A 130 -0.44 17.46 -14.43
N LEU A 131 0.76 16.89 -14.37
CA LEU A 131 1.28 15.99 -15.40
C LEU A 131 0.41 14.73 -15.55
N GLN A 132 0.02 14.10 -14.44
CA GLN A 132 -0.88 12.94 -14.47
C GLN A 132 -2.24 13.30 -15.08
N VAL A 133 -2.84 14.42 -14.65
CA VAL A 133 -4.12 14.88 -15.22
C VAL A 133 -3.99 15.12 -16.73
N GLY A 134 -2.90 15.75 -17.18
CA GLY A 134 -2.61 15.96 -18.60
C GLY A 134 -2.49 14.63 -19.37
N LEU A 135 -1.74 13.66 -18.86
CA LEU A 135 -1.59 12.34 -19.48
C LEU A 135 -2.91 11.57 -19.55
N ILE A 136 -3.71 11.62 -18.48
CA ILE A 136 -5.03 10.98 -18.44
C ILE A 136 -5.95 11.60 -19.50
N GLN A 137 -6.07 12.93 -19.51
CA GLN A 137 -7.01 13.64 -20.39
C GLN A 137 -6.60 13.61 -21.86
N GLN A 138 -5.31 13.76 -22.17
CA GLN A 138 -4.84 13.89 -23.55
C GLN A 138 -4.45 12.54 -24.19
N TRP A 139 -4.03 11.56 -23.41
CA TRP A 139 -3.58 10.27 -23.95
C TRP A 139 -4.52 9.13 -23.60
N MET A 140 -4.85 8.96 -22.32
CA MET A 140 -5.61 7.79 -21.87
C MET A 140 -7.09 7.87 -22.28
N VAL A 141 -7.77 8.99 -22.01
CA VAL A 141 -9.21 9.16 -22.30
C VAL A 141 -9.52 9.01 -23.79
N PRO A 142 -8.82 9.65 -24.74
CA PRO A 142 -9.08 9.47 -26.16
C PRO A 142 -8.83 8.03 -26.62
N THR A 143 -7.81 7.36 -26.06
CA THR A 143 -7.53 5.96 -26.38
C THR A 143 -8.66 5.05 -25.88
N ILE A 144 -9.21 5.32 -24.69
CA ILE A 144 -10.36 4.59 -24.13
C ILE A 144 -11.63 4.84 -24.96
N GLN A 145 -11.94 6.09 -25.30
CA GLN A 145 -13.11 6.42 -26.12
C GLN A 145 -13.04 5.77 -27.50
N ASN A 146 -11.86 5.81 -28.12
CA ASN A 146 -11.61 5.08 -29.35
C ASN A 146 -11.70 3.58 -29.12
N SER A 147 -11.36 3.07 -27.93
CA SER A 147 -11.39 1.64 -27.55
C SER A 147 -12.80 1.04 -27.48
N MET A 148 -13.83 1.87 -27.26
CA MET A 148 -15.23 1.48 -27.04
C MET A 148 -15.90 0.71 -28.19
N LYS A 149 -15.64 1.10 -29.44
CA LYS A 149 -16.39 0.62 -30.61
C LYS A 149 -16.30 -0.92 -30.83
N PRO A 150 -15.13 -1.56 -30.77
CA PRO A 150 -14.95 -3.01 -30.97
C PRO A 150 -15.15 -3.89 -29.74
N PHE A 151 -15.31 -3.31 -28.54
CA PHE A 151 -15.78 -4.10 -27.39
C PHE A 151 -17.23 -4.54 -27.61
N LYS A 152 -18.05 -3.71 -28.27
CA LYS A 152 -19.42 -4.06 -28.71
C LYS A 152 -19.42 -5.15 -29.80
N ASP A 153 -18.36 -5.23 -30.59
CA ASP A 153 -18.25 -6.18 -31.71
C ASP A 153 -17.61 -7.54 -31.33
N MET A 154 -17.30 -7.77 -30.04
CA MET A 154 -16.69 -9.01 -29.50
C MET A 154 -15.41 -9.51 -30.19
N ASP A 155 -14.60 -8.60 -30.75
CA ASP A 155 -13.34 -8.95 -31.40
C ASP A 155 -12.18 -8.99 -30.39
N TYR A 156 -11.90 -10.18 -29.84
CA TYR A 156 -10.83 -10.42 -28.86
C TYR A 156 -9.43 -9.97 -29.35
N SER A 157 -9.17 -10.01 -30.66
CA SER A 157 -7.89 -9.56 -31.21
C SER A 157 -7.72 -8.05 -31.02
N ARG A 158 -8.77 -7.27 -31.31
CA ARG A 158 -8.78 -5.82 -31.11
C ARG A 158 -8.75 -5.42 -29.64
N ILE A 159 -9.34 -6.22 -28.75
CA ILE A 159 -9.27 -6.00 -27.29
C ILE A 159 -7.82 -6.08 -26.80
N ILE A 160 -7.08 -7.12 -27.21
CA ILE A 160 -5.66 -7.29 -26.84
C ILE A 160 -4.81 -6.15 -27.42
N GLU A 161 -5.02 -5.79 -28.69
CA GLU A 161 -4.32 -4.66 -29.34
C GLU A 161 -4.54 -3.35 -28.57
N ARG A 162 -5.77 -3.10 -28.10
CA ARG A 162 -6.14 -1.87 -27.38
C ARG A 162 -5.62 -1.86 -25.95
N LEU A 163 -5.64 -3.00 -25.26
CA LEU A 163 -5.00 -3.14 -23.94
C LEU A 163 -3.49 -2.86 -24.01
N LEU A 164 -2.81 -3.34 -25.06
CA LEU A 164 -1.40 -3.05 -25.30
C LEU A 164 -1.15 -1.56 -25.54
N LYS A 165 -2.01 -0.88 -26.31
CA LYS A 165 -1.94 0.58 -26.52
C LYS A 165 -2.12 1.37 -25.23
N LEU A 166 -2.96 0.88 -24.31
CA LEU A 166 -3.17 1.51 -23.00
C LEU A 166 -2.11 1.14 -21.95
N ALA A 167 -1.38 0.03 -22.12
CA ALA A 167 -0.40 -0.43 -21.16
C ALA A 167 0.74 0.57 -20.94
N VAL A 168 1.22 1.23 -22.00
CA VAL A 168 2.29 2.23 -21.94
C VAL A 168 1.88 3.50 -21.17
N PRO A 169 0.80 4.22 -21.54
CA PRO A 169 0.37 5.40 -20.78
C PRO A 169 -0.03 5.03 -19.35
N ASN A 170 -0.66 3.87 -19.14
CA ASN A 170 -0.95 3.37 -17.79
C ASN A 170 0.33 3.20 -16.97
N HIS A 171 1.33 2.51 -17.50
CA HIS A 171 2.61 2.32 -16.82
C HIS A 171 3.29 3.65 -16.48
N LEU A 172 3.30 4.60 -17.42
CA LEU A 172 3.86 5.94 -17.18
C LEU A 172 3.13 6.67 -16.04
N ILE A 173 1.80 6.63 -16.00
CA ILE A 173 1.00 7.21 -14.92
C ILE A 173 1.35 6.52 -13.58
N TRP A 174 1.52 5.21 -13.55
CA TRP A 174 1.93 4.46 -12.36
C TRP A 174 3.33 4.86 -11.87
N LEU A 175 4.30 5.07 -12.77
CA LEU A 175 5.63 5.56 -12.40
C LEU A 175 5.59 6.97 -11.80
N ILE A 176 4.79 7.85 -12.40
CA ILE A 176 4.61 9.22 -11.89
C ILE A 176 3.88 9.19 -10.55
N PHE A 177 2.86 8.34 -10.41
CA PHE A 177 2.13 8.13 -9.16
C PHE A 177 3.05 7.61 -8.05
N PHE A 178 3.91 6.64 -8.38
CA PHE A 178 4.92 6.13 -7.46
C PHE A 178 5.81 7.26 -6.93
N TYR A 179 6.38 8.07 -7.82
CA TYR A 179 7.24 9.19 -7.41
C TYR A 179 6.45 10.23 -6.60
N TRP A 180 5.31 10.66 -7.10
CA TRP A 180 4.44 11.64 -6.45
C TRP A 180 4.07 11.21 -5.02
N LEU A 181 3.65 9.96 -4.82
CA LEU A 181 3.21 9.45 -3.52
C LEU A 181 4.39 9.09 -2.62
N PHE A 182 5.21 8.12 -3.02
CA PHE A 182 6.24 7.53 -2.14
C PHE A 182 7.46 8.41 -1.99
N HIS A 183 7.78 9.24 -2.98
CA HIS A 183 8.87 10.20 -2.86
C HIS A 183 8.36 11.54 -2.37
N SER A 184 7.51 12.25 -3.10
CA SER A 184 7.21 13.65 -2.78
C SER A 184 6.25 13.78 -1.58
N CYS A 185 5.10 13.09 -1.59
CA CYS A 185 4.10 13.18 -0.51
C CYS A 185 4.64 12.64 0.82
N LEU A 186 5.18 11.42 0.85
CA LEU A 186 5.70 10.84 2.10
C LEU A 186 6.88 11.64 2.67
N ASN A 187 7.77 12.19 1.84
CA ASN A 187 8.83 13.06 2.35
C ASN A 187 8.31 14.42 2.84
N ALA A 188 7.25 14.97 2.22
CA ALA A 188 6.62 16.19 2.72
C ALA A 188 6.01 15.96 4.11
N VAL A 189 5.26 14.86 4.28
CA VAL A 189 4.71 14.44 5.58
C VAL A 189 5.83 14.18 6.58
N ALA A 190 6.89 13.45 6.19
CA ALA A 190 8.03 13.18 7.06
C ALA A 190 8.72 14.46 7.52
N GLU A 191 8.88 15.44 6.63
CA GLU A 191 9.50 16.72 6.96
C GLU A 191 8.63 17.54 7.92
N LEU A 192 7.31 17.59 7.70
CA LEU A 192 6.36 18.26 8.59
C LEU A 192 6.32 17.63 9.98
N MET A 193 6.35 16.30 10.05
CA MET A 193 6.34 15.54 11.31
C MET A 193 7.74 15.44 11.95
N GLN A 194 8.79 15.97 11.32
CA GLN A 194 10.19 15.77 11.70
C GLN A 194 10.56 14.29 11.86
N PHE A 195 10.00 13.42 11.03
CA PHE A 195 10.30 12.00 10.99
C PHE A 195 11.64 11.75 10.29
N GLY A 196 12.55 11.07 10.98
CA GLY A 196 13.93 10.84 10.54
C GLY A 196 14.11 9.62 9.64
N ASP A 197 13.26 8.59 9.77
CA ASP A 197 13.30 7.41 8.89
C ASP A 197 12.57 7.72 7.58
N ARG A 198 13.33 7.93 6.50
CA ARG A 198 12.78 8.33 5.20
C ARG A 198 12.98 7.27 4.12
N GLU A 199 13.28 6.04 4.54
CA GLU A 199 13.42 4.90 3.66
C GLU A 199 12.04 4.33 3.30
N PHE A 200 11.33 5.02 2.41
CA PHE A 200 9.99 4.59 1.95
C PHE A 200 10.04 3.54 0.82
N TYR A 201 11.15 3.51 0.09
CA TYR A 201 11.41 2.58 -1.00
C TYR A 201 12.93 2.42 -1.20
N ARG A 202 13.32 1.36 -1.92
CA ARG A 202 14.70 1.08 -2.35
C ARG A 202 14.76 1.06 -3.88
N ASP A 203 15.90 0.68 -4.44
CA ASP A 203 16.20 0.61 -5.88
C ASP A 203 15.47 -0.53 -6.60
N TRP A 204 14.14 -0.57 -6.47
CA TRP A 204 13.28 -1.59 -7.08
C TRP A 204 13.33 -1.58 -8.62
N TRP A 205 13.77 -0.49 -9.24
CA TRP A 205 13.95 -0.39 -10.70
C TRP A 205 15.11 -1.27 -11.19
N ASN A 206 16.08 -1.58 -10.32
CA ASN A 206 17.19 -2.51 -10.59
C ASN A 206 16.86 -3.95 -10.16
N ALA A 207 15.59 -4.26 -9.87
CA ALA A 207 15.19 -5.59 -9.41
C ALA A 207 15.47 -6.65 -10.48
N GLU A 208 16.34 -7.62 -10.19
CA GLU A 208 16.57 -8.79 -11.07
C GLU A 208 15.51 -9.89 -10.90
N SER A 209 14.68 -9.79 -9.87
CA SER A 209 13.59 -10.73 -9.61
C SER A 209 12.33 -10.03 -9.12
N VAL A 210 11.17 -10.59 -9.46
CA VAL A 210 9.86 -10.09 -9.01
C VAL A 210 9.76 -10.09 -7.48
N THR A 211 10.42 -11.05 -6.82
CA THR A 211 10.48 -11.08 -5.35
C THR A 211 11.24 -9.88 -4.78
N TYR A 212 12.36 -9.50 -5.37
CA TYR A 212 13.10 -8.29 -4.95
C TYR A 212 12.25 -7.04 -5.14
N PHE A 213 11.56 -6.91 -6.28
CA PHE A 213 10.65 -5.78 -6.53
C PHE A 213 9.61 -5.62 -5.40
N TRP A 214 8.87 -6.69 -5.08
CA TRP A 214 7.79 -6.65 -4.07
C TRP A 214 8.27 -6.31 -2.66
N GLN A 215 9.55 -6.51 -2.35
CA GLN A 215 10.14 -6.18 -1.05
C GLN A 215 10.62 -4.73 -0.96
N ASN A 216 10.87 -4.09 -2.12
CA ASN A 216 11.63 -2.85 -2.18
C ASN A 216 10.84 -1.64 -2.69
N TRP A 217 9.68 -1.83 -3.34
CA TRP A 217 8.88 -0.72 -3.86
C TRP A 217 8.15 0.07 -2.76
N ASN A 218 7.58 -0.61 -1.76
CA ASN A 218 6.83 0.00 -0.66
C ASN A 218 7.31 -0.57 0.68
N ILE A 219 8.39 0.00 1.19
CA ILE A 219 9.08 -0.45 2.39
C ILE A 219 8.18 -0.38 3.64
N PRO A 220 7.34 0.65 3.86
CA PRO A 220 6.41 0.68 5.00
C PRO A 220 5.50 -0.54 5.07
N VAL A 221 4.87 -0.92 3.95
CA VAL A 221 4.00 -2.09 3.88
C VAL A 221 4.82 -3.37 4.00
N HIS A 222 5.97 -3.47 3.32
CA HIS A 222 6.84 -4.64 3.42
C HIS A 222 7.32 -4.91 4.86
N LYS A 223 7.82 -3.88 5.55
CA LYS A 223 8.26 -3.96 6.96
C LYS A 223 7.09 -4.38 7.86
N TRP A 224 5.88 -3.86 7.62
CA TRP A 224 4.68 -4.24 8.36
C TRP A 224 4.32 -5.72 8.15
N CYS A 225 4.21 -6.16 6.89
CA CYS A 225 3.93 -7.55 6.54
C CYS A 225 4.97 -8.49 7.14
N SER A 226 6.26 -8.15 7.08
CA SER A 226 7.33 -8.94 7.67
C SER A 226 7.19 -9.05 9.20
N ARG A 227 6.95 -7.93 9.90
CA ARG A 227 6.96 -7.84 11.37
C ARG A 227 5.69 -8.36 12.03
N HIS A 228 4.53 -8.06 11.46
CA HIS A 228 3.21 -8.25 12.10
C HIS A 228 2.41 -9.41 11.49
N PHE A 229 2.81 -9.90 10.32
CA PHE A 229 2.08 -10.97 9.64
C PHE A 229 2.96 -12.21 9.43
N TYR A 230 4.01 -12.08 8.63
CA TYR A 230 4.89 -13.18 8.22
C TYR A 230 5.66 -13.80 9.40
N LYS A 231 6.44 -13.02 10.17
CA LYS A 231 7.20 -13.54 11.30
C LYS A 231 6.30 -14.16 12.39
N PRO A 232 5.16 -13.56 12.78
CA PRO A 232 4.22 -14.21 13.68
C PRO A 232 3.67 -15.54 13.17
N LEU A 233 3.28 -15.65 11.88
CA LEU A 233 2.84 -16.93 11.29
C LEU A 233 3.92 -18.01 11.36
N LEU A 234 5.18 -17.66 11.07
CA LEU A 234 6.30 -18.60 11.20
C LEU A 234 6.51 -19.04 12.66
N ARG A 235 6.37 -18.13 13.64
CA ARG A 235 6.47 -18.46 15.07
C ARG A 235 5.34 -19.37 15.55
N LEU A 236 4.18 -19.34 14.89
CA LEU A 236 3.05 -20.24 15.15
C LEU A 236 3.23 -21.62 14.49
N GLY A 237 4.35 -21.87 13.79
CA GLY A 237 4.65 -23.16 13.17
C GLY A 237 4.24 -23.29 11.71
N SER A 238 3.77 -22.21 11.05
CA SER A 238 3.47 -22.25 9.62
C SER A 238 4.73 -22.41 8.78
N ASN A 239 4.66 -23.18 7.69
CA ASN A 239 5.77 -23.27 6.75
C ASN A 239 5.98 -21.95 5.98
N ARG A 240 7.16 -21.77 5.37
CA ARG A 240 7.53 -20.54 4.66
C ARG A 240 6.62 -20.25 3.46
N TRP A 241 6.16 -21.28 2.77
CA TRP A 241 5.33 -21.12 1.58
C TRP A 241 3.93 -20.62 1.94
N LEU A 242 3.28 -21.24 2.92
CA LEU A 242 1.99 -20.84 3.48
C LEU A 242 2.05 -19.42 4.04
N ALA A 243 3.11 -19.06 4.76
CA ALA A 243 3.28 -17.71 5.29
C ALA A 243 3.44 -16.66 4.18
N ARG A 244 4.15 -16.99 3.07
CA ARG A 244 4.24 -16.12 1.89
C ARG A 244 2.89 -16.00 1.19
N THR A 245 2.22 -17.11 0.91
CA THR A 245 0.89 -17.13 0.29
C THR A 245 -0.11 -16.32 1.13
N GLY A 246 -0.07 -16.43 2.47
CA GLY A 246 -0.90 -15.63 3.37
C GLY A 246 -0.66 -14.12 3.24
N VAL A 247 0.58 -13.67 3.08
CA VAL A 247 0.90 -12.26 2.83
C VAL A 247 0.36 -11.81 1.47
N PHE A 248 0.50 -12.64 0.42
CA PHE A 248 -0.05 -12.34 -0.91
C PHE A 248 -1.58 -12.30 -0.91
N LEU A 249 -2.25 -13.21 -0.20
CA LEU A 249 -3.71 -13.21 -0.03
C LEU A 249 -4.19 -11.96 0.70
N ALA A 250 -3.53 -11.57 1.78
CA ALA A 250 -3.83 -10.33 2.49
C ALA A 250 -3.63 -9.09 1.57
N SER A 251 -2.55 -9.08 0.79
CA SER A 251 -2.31 -8.03 -0.21
C SER A 251 -3.41 -8.01 -1.27
N ALA A 252 -3.78 -9.17 -1.83
CA ALA A 252 -4.82 -9.31 -2.84
C ALA A 252 -6.19 -8.81 -2.32
N PHE A 253 -6.52 -9.12 -1.06
CA PHE A 253 -7.70 -8.58 -0.39
C PHE A 253 -7.71 -7.06 -0.39
N PHE A 254 -6.62 -6.41 0.04
CA PHE A 254 -6.56 -4.93 0.06
C PHE A 254 -6.58 -4.30 -1.32
N HIS A 255 -5.97 -4.92 -2.34
CA HIS A 255 -6.02 -4.41 -3.71
C HIS A 255 -7.45 -4.48 -4.27
N GLU A 256 -8.14 -5.61 -4.09
CA GLU A 256 -9.53 -5.76 -4.50
C GLU A 256 -10.44 -4.80 -3.70
N TYR A 257 -10.25 -4.70 -2.38
CA TYR A 257 -10.99 -3.78 -1.50
C TYR A 257 -10.88 -2.32 -1.95
N LEU A 258 -9.68 -1.86 -2.32
CA LEU A 258 -9.43 -0.47 -2.72
C LEU A 258 -9.87 -0.14 -4.15
N VAL A 259 -10.04 -1.13 -5.03
CA VAL A 259 -10.45 -0.91 -6.43
C VAL A 259 -11.93 -1.21 -6.64
N SER A 260 -12.40 -2.35 -6.14
CA SER A 260 -13.73 -2.89 -6.42
C SER A 260 -14.84 -2.18 -5.66
N ILE A 261 -14.60 -1.80 -4.40
CA ILE A 261 -15.62 -1.11 -3.58
C ILE A 261 -15.92 0.30 -4.13
N PRO A 262 -14.91 1.18 -4.38
CA PRO A 262 -15.18 2.52 -4.89
C PRO A 262 -15.86 2.55 -6.26
N LEU A 263 -15.58 1.54 -7.10
CA LEU A 263 -16.17 1.41 -8.43
C LEU A 263 -17.45 0.58 -8.42
N ARG A 264 -17.80 -0.05 -7.29
CA ARG A 264 -18.93 -0.98 -7.12
C ARG A 264 -18.91 -2.16 -8.11
N MET A 265 -17.72 -2.66 -8.43
CA MET A 265 -17.51 -3.73 -9.40
C MET A 265 -16.74 -4.88 -8.76
N PHE A 266 -17.36 -6.07 -8.61
CA PHE A 266 -16.76 -7.21 -7.91
C PHE A 266 -16.32 -8.32 -8.87
N ARG A 267 -15.42 -8.00 -9.81
CA ARG A 267 -14.95 -8.95 -10.84
C ARG A 267 -13.76 -9.83 -10.43
N LEU A 268 -13.12 -9.54 -9.29
CA LEU A 268 -11.95 -10.26 -8.76
C LEU A 268 -10.72 -10.28 -9.69
N TRP A 269 -10.61 -9.33 -10.63
CA TRP A 269 -9.46 -9.24 -11.52
C TRP A 269 -8.20 -8.77 -10.78
N ALA A 270 -8.31 -7.80 -9.88
CA ALA A 270 -7.15 -7.31 -9.12
C ALA A 270 -6.65 -8.39 -8.15
N PHE A 271 -7.58 -9.10 -7.50
CA PHE A 271 -7.27 -10.27 -6.69
C PHE A 271 -6.53 -11.36 -7.49
N THR A 272 -7.08 -11.74 -8.64
CA THR A 272 -6.50 -12.78 -9.50
C THR A 272 -5.11 -12.38 -10.01
N ALA A 273 -4.95 -11.13 -10.46
CA ALA A 273 -3.67 -10.60 -10.91
C ALA A 273 -2.60 -10.63 -9.81
N MET A 274 -2.97 -10.31 -8.56
CA MET A 274 -2.06 -10.38 -7.43
C MET A 274 -1.67 -11.82 -7.08
N MET A 275 -2.59 -12.77 -7.15
CA MET A 275 -2.30 -14.19 -6.92
C MET A 275 -1.45 -14.80 -8.04
N ALA A 276 -1.66 -14.39 -9.29
CA ALA A 276 -0.86 -14.80 -10.44
C ALA A 276 0.60 -14.34 -10.36
N GLN A 277 0.93 -13.34 -9.52
CA GLN A 277 2.32 -12.94 -9.26
C GLN A 277 3.14 -14.04 -8.60
N ILE A 278 2.54 -14.95 -7.83
CA ILE A 278 3.26 -16.03 -7.14
C ILE A 278 3.89 -17.01 -8.16
N PRO A 279 3.13 -17.65 -9.07
CA PRO A 279 3.72 -18.51 -10.09
C PRO A 279 4.60 -17.72 -11.06
N LEU A 280 4.24 -16.48 -11.41
CA LEU A 280 5.05 -15.63 -12.28
C LEU A 280 6.43 -15.34 -11.66
N ALA A 281 6.49 -15.01 -10.37
CA ALA A 281 7.75 -14.78 -9.67
C ALA A 281 8.65 -16.02 -9.65
N TRP A 282 8.04 -17.22 -9.55
CA TRP A 282 8.77 -18.48 -9.63
C TRP A 282 9.33 -18.72 -11.05
N ILE A 283 8.52 -18.52 -12.09
CA ILE A 283 8.94 -18.64 -13.50
C ILE A 283 10.08 -17.65 -13.78
N VAL A 284 9.88 -16.36 -13.50
CA VAL A 284 10.88 -15.33 -13.79
C VAL A 284 12.19 -15.63 -13.07
N GLY A 285 12.13 -15.96 -11.77
CA GLY A 285 13.33 -16.31 -11.00
C GLY A 285 13.99 -17.63 -11.41
N ARG A 286 13.28 -18.52 -12.12
CA ARG A 286 13.83 -19.79 -12.60
C ARG A 286 14.53 -19.65 -13.95
N PHE A 287 13.98 -18.83 -14.85
CA PHE A 287 14.42 -18.77 -16.25
C PHE A 287 15.25 -17.53 -16.60
N PHE A 288 15.14 -16.43 -15.85
CA PHE A 288 15.83 -15.18 -16.15
C PHE A 288 16.76 -14.78 -15.01
N GLN A 289 17.93 -14.21 -15.34
CA GLN A 289 18.95 -13.77 -14.39
C GLN A 289 19.59 -12.46 -14.86
N GLY A 290 20.15 -11.67 -13.93
CA GLY A 290 20.82 -10.41 -14.24
C GLY A 290 19.92 -9.43 -14.99
N ASN A 291 20.46 -8.81 -16.03
CA ASN A 291 19.75 -7.83 -16.87
C ASN A 291 18.49 -8.39 -17.53
N TYR A 292 18.47 -9.68 -17.90
CA TYR A 292 17.28 -10.30 -18.47
C TYR A 292 16.19 -10.54 -17.40
N GLY A 293 16.60 -10.82 -16.16
CA GLY A 293 15.70 -10.85 -15.01
C GLY A 293 15.07 -9.48 -14.76
N ASN A 294 15.88 -8.42 -14.84
CA ASN A 294 15.38 -7.05 -14.74
C ASN A 294 14.40 -6.68 -15.86
N ALA A 295 14.72 -7.01 -17.11
CA ALA A 295 13.80 -6.83 -18.24
C ALA A 295 12.47 -7.57 -18.02
N ALA A 296 12.51 -8.82 -17.52
CA ALA A 296 11.30 -9.59 -17.21
C ALA A 296 10.46 -8.95 -16.08
N VAL A 297 11.10 -8.34 -15.07
CA VAL A 297 10.40 -7.56 -14.04
C VAL A 297 9.70 -6.35 -14.67
N TRP A 298 10.39 -5.59 -15.51
CA TRP A 298 9.78 -4.44 -16.19
C TRP A 298 8.59 -4.81 -17.06
N VAL A 299 8.69 -5.89 -17.84
CA VAL A 299 7.55 -6.42 -18.60
C VAL A 299 6.39 -6.73 -17.66
N THR A 300 6.64 -7.43 -16.54
CA THR A 300 5.62 -7.74 -15.54
C THR A 300 4.96 -6.48 -14.96
N LEU A 301 5.68 -5.37 -14.78
CA LEU A 301 5.12 -4.11 -14.29
C LEU A 301 4.29 -3.37 -15.34
N ILE A 302 4.54 -3.59 -16.64
CA ILE A 302 3.77 -2.99 -17.72
C ILE A 302 2.48 -3.77 -17.97
N ILE A 303 2.55 -5.10 -18.08
CA ILE A 303 1.41 -5.95 -18.48
C ILE A 303 0.71 -6.66 -17.31
N GLY A 304 1.27 -6.63 -16.11
CA GLY A 304 0.77 -7.39 -14.96
C GLY A 304 -0.32 -6.67 -14.17
N GLN A 305 -0.10 -6.49 -12.88
CA GLN A 305 -1.12 -5.99 -11.93
C GLN A 305 -1.71 -4.61 -12.33
N PRO A 306 -0.94 -3.63 -12.83
CA PRO A 306 -1.50 -2.35 -13.25
C PRO A 306 -2.55 -2.44 -14.37
N VAL A 307 -2.46 -3.44 -15.25
CA VAL A 307 -3.46 -3.66 -16.31
C VAL A 307 -4.78 -4.14 -15.71
N ALA A 308 -4.75 -4.97 -14.65
CA ALA A 308 -5.97 -5.39 -13.99
C ALA A 308 -6.74 -4.20 -13.41
N VAL A 309 -6.05 -3.22 -12.82
CA VAL A 309 -6.68 -1.96 -12.33
C VAL A 309 -7.22 -1.13 -13.49
N LEU A 310 -6.45 -1.02 -14.58
CA LEU A 310 -6.90 -0.34 -15.80
C LEU A 310 -8.21 -0.93 -16.34
N MET A 311 -8.38 -2.26 -16.32
CA MET A 311 -9.62 -2.89 -16.78
C MET A 311 -10.85 -2.46 -15.95
N TYR A 312 -10.71 -2.30 -14.63
CA TYR A 312 -11.81 -1.76 -13.81
C TYR A 312 -12.15 -0.31 -14.17
N VAL A 313 -11.12 0.54 -14.30
CA VAL A 313 -11.32 1.97 -14.61
C VAL A 313 -11.89 2.14 -16.01
N HIS A 314 -11.42 1.34 -16.97
CA HIS A 314 -11.97 1.27 -18.33
C HIS A 314 -13.45 0.95 -18.27
N ASP A 315 -13.84 -0.16 -17.64
CA ASP A 315 -15.25 -0.59 -17.61
C ASP A 315 -16.14 0.39 -16.83
N TYR A 316 -15.63 0.98 -15.75
CA TYR A 316 -16.34 2.05 -15.06
C TYR A 316 -16.58 3.25 -16.00
N TYR A 317 -15.55 3.69 -16.73
CA TYR A 317 -15.67 4.80 -17.67
C TYR A 317 -16.66 4.47 -18.80
N VAL A 318 -16.58 3.26 -19.37
CA VAL A 318 -17.49 2.75 -20.39
C VAL A 318 -18.95 2.82 -19.90
N LEU A 319 -19.23 2.28 -18.71
CA LEU A 319 -20.59 2.18 -18.19
C LEU A 319 -21.23 3.53 -17.83
N ASN A 320 -20.42 4.55 -17.51
CA ASN A 320 -20.93 5.85 -17.03
C ASN A 320 -20.86 6.96 -18.07
N TYR A 321 -20.04 6.83 -19.12
CA TYR A 321 -19.81 7.88 -20.12
C TYR A 321 -20.11 7.45 -21.56
N ASP A 322 -20.51 6.19 -21.82
CA ASP A 322 -21.07 5.81 -23.11
C ASP A 322 -22.51 6.37 -23.20
N PRO A 323 -22.86 7.17 -24.21
CA PRO A 323 -24.25 7.56 -24.43
C PRO A 323 -25.08 6.28 -24.62
N PRO A 324 -26.28 6.19 -23.99
CA PRO A 324 -27.17 5.07 -24.25
C PRO A 324 -27.43 4.99 -25.76
N ALA A 325 -27.33 3.79 -26.31
CA ALA A 325 -27.62 3.55 -27.72
C ALA A 325 -29.11 3.87 -27.97
N GLY A 326 -29.42 5.10 -28.37
CA GLY A 326 -30.76 5.57 -28.69
C GLY A 326 -31.20 6.87 -28.02
N ALA A 327 -30.42 7.94 -28.14
CA ALA A 327 -30.92 9.31 -27.98
C ALA A 327 -30.57 10.15 -29.22
#